data_AF-A0A2U2S1R1-F1
#
_entry.id   AF-A0A2U2S1R1-F1
#
_cell.length_a   1.000
_cell.length_b   1.000
_cell.length_c   1.000
_cell.angle_alpha   90.00
_cell.angle_beta   90.00
_cell.angle_gamma   90.00
#
_symmetry.space_group_name_H-M   'P 1'
#
loop_
_entity.id
_entity.type
_entity.pdbx_description
1 polymer ?
#
loop_
_entity_poly.entity_id
_entity_poly.type
_entity_poly.pdbx_seq_one_letter_code
_entity_poly.pdbx_strand_id
1 'polypeptide(L)'
;MLRSFLIYLSKAAWAQNMVTRWSVAWKAASRFVAGSTVEDAIRVVRLLNEKGINATLDQLGEHTTTPEEANRAADGILATLDSIQQAGVRSNVSIKLTQIGMGLDDDVCRANLTRILERAQRYQNFIRIDIEDSPWVDKTIQFYQEQLAAGFTPHTVGLAVQSYLYRAENDVRTLLQQGTKFRLVKGAYKEPPDVAYPKKADVDANFDVLTSVLIDASLAQNSTISPDGRIPAIPAIATHDEKRIAYAKAYADKVGLPKTGLEFQMLYGIRRDLQEELAKEGYPVRVYVPFGTHWYPYFMRRLAERPANIWFFVSNFFKK
;
A
#
# COMPACT_ATOMS: atom_id res chain seq x y z
N MET A 1 -10.41 23.52 7.17
CA MET A 1 -11.78 23.54 6.61
C MET A 1 -11.90 22.69 5.34
N LEU A 2 -11.11 22.94 4.28
CA LEU A 2 -11.19 22.18 3.02
C LEU A 2 -10.88 20.67 3.14
N ARG A 3 -9.82 20.30 3.87
CA ARG A 3 -9.47 18.88 4.12
C ARG A 3 -10.61 18.12 4.81
N SER A 4 -11.17 18.68 5.88
CA SER A 4 -12.29 18.09 6.62
C SER A 4 -13.55 17.96 5.77
N PHE A 5 -13.83 18.95 4.91
CA PHE A 5 -14.95 18.91 3.97
C PHE A 5 -14.78 17.81 2.91
N LEU A 6 -13.58 17.65 2.33
CA LEU A 6 -13.31 16.57 1.36
C LEU A 6 -13.38 15.17 2.01
N ILE A 7 -12.90 15.03 3.25
CA ILE A 7 -13.04 13.79 4.03
C ILE A 7 -14.52 13.50 4.36
N TYR A 8 -15.31 14.53 4.62
CA TYR A 8 -16.77 14.37 4.79
C TYR A 8 -17.41 13.88 3.48
N LEU A 9 -17.11 14.54 2.35
CA LEU A 9 -17.65 14.14 1.05
C LEU A 9 -17.24 12.74 0.62
N SER A 10 -16.07 12.24 1.04
CA SER A 10 -15.64 10.86 0.76
C SER A 10 -16.52 9.81 1.44
N LYS A 11 -17.30 10.19 2.46
CA LYS A 11 -18.23 9.32 3.20
C LYS A 11 -19.70 9.54 2.82
N ALA A 12 -20.00 10.52 1.96
CA ALA A 12 -21.36 10.93 1.64
C ALA A 12 -21.88 10.21 0.38
N ALA A 13 -22.81 9.27 0.55
CA ALA A 13 -23.38 8.46 -0.55
C ALA A 13 -24.06 9.31 -1.65
N TRP A 14 -24.74 10.40 -1.28
CA TRP A 14 -25.37 11.31 -2.26
C TRP A 14 -24.31 11.99 -3.16
N ALA A 15 -23.18 12.39 -2.58
CA ALA A 15 -22.10 13.05 -3.32
C ALA A 15 -21.40 12.06 -4.24
N GLN A 16 -21.17 10.82 -3.76
CA GLN A 16 -20.66 9.73 -4.58
C GLN A 16 -21.53 9.49 -5.80
N ASN A 17 -22.84 9.33 -5.63
CA ASN A 17 -23.78 9.06 -6.73
C ASN A 17 -23.87 10.17 -7.77
N MET A 18 -23.67 11.43 -7.36
CA MET A 18 -23.63 12.56 -8.30
C MET A 18 -22.31 12.60 -9.07
N VAL A 19 -21.17 12.45 -8.39
CA VAL A 19 -19.85 12.64 -9.00
C VAL A 19 -19.45 11.47 -9.90
N THR A 20 -19.80 10.23 -9.55
CA THR A 20 -19.44 9.06 -10.36
C THR A 20 -20.16 9.01 -11.71
N ARG A 21 -21.26 9.75 -11.88
CA ARG A 21 -22.00 9.86 -13.14
C ARG A 21 -21.36 10.82 -14.16
N TRP A 22 -20.34 11.58 -13.77
CA TRP A 22 -19.74 12.61 -14.62
C TRP A 22 -18.42 12.14 -15.23
N SER A 23 -18.32 12.17 -16.57
CA SER A 23 -17.12 11.78 -17.31
C SER A 23 -15.87 12.61 -16.96
N VAL A 24 -16.06 13.88 -16.59
CA VAL A 24 -14.98 14.77 -16.13
C VAL A 24 -14.40 14.31 -14.80
N ALA A 25 -15.25 13.83 -13.88
CA ALA A 25 -14.79 13.30 -12.59
C ALA A 25 -13.95 12.04 -12.79
N TRP A 26 -14.36 11.16 -13.70
CA TRP A 26 -13.58 9.99 -14.08
C TRP A 26 -12.22 10.38 -14.71
N LYS A 27 -12.18 11.38 -15.59
CA LYS A 27 -10.93 11.86 -16.20
C LYS A 27 -9.92 12.38 -15.15
N ALA A 28 -10.41 12.96 -14.06
CA ALA A 28 -9.55 13.36 -12.93
C ALA A 28 -9.13 12.16 -12.07
N ALA A 29 -10.05 11.25 -11.80
CA ALA A 29 -9.81 10.06 -10.99
C ALA A 29 -8.85 9.05 -11.66
N SER A 30 -8.93 8.89 -12.99
CA SER A 30 -8.10 7.96 -13.76
C SER A 30 -6.61 8.32 -13.75
N ARG A 31 -6.25 9.51 -13.29
CA ARG A 31 -4.86 9.88 -12.99
C ARG A 31 -4.30 9.08 -11.81
N PHE A 32 -5.15 8.73 -10.84
CA PHE A 32 -4.81 8.12 -9.56
C PHE A 32 -5.36 6.69 -9.39
N VAL A 33 -6.25 6.25 -10.28
CA VAL A 33 -6.89 4.93 -10.28
C VAL A 33 -6.73 4.33 -11.68
N ALA A 34 -6.30 3.07 -11.77
CA ALA A 34 -5.97 2.45 -13.06
C ALA A 34 -7.19 2.18 -13.95
N GLY A 35 -8.34 1.96 -13.34
CA GLY A 35 -9.60 1.65 -14.00
C GLY A 35 -10.58 0.98 -13.06
N SER A 36 -11.67 0.46 -13.60
CA SER A 36 -12.72 -0.20 -12.82
C SER A 36 -12.58 -1.73 -12.80
N THR A 37 -11.77 -2.31 -13.69
CA THR A 37 -11.60 -3.76 -13.80
C THR A 37 -10.14 -4.18 -13.57
N VAL A 38 -9.92 -5.49 -13.37
CA VAL A 38 -8.57 -6.04 -13.22
C VAL A 38 -7.78 -5.92 -14.53
N GLU A 39 -8.42 -6.02 -15.69
CA GLU A 39 -7.79 -5.88 -17.00
C GLU A 39 -7.22 -4.46 -17.20
N ASP A 40 -7.96 -3.44 -16.77
CA ASP A 40 -7.46 -2.06 -16.76
C ASP A 40 -6.21 -1.94 -15.89
N ALA A 41 -6.24 -2.53 -14.70
CA ALA A 41 -5.11 -2.53 -13.78
C ALA A 41 -3.90 -3.24 -14.38
N ILE A 42 -4.07 -4.43 -14.97
CA ILE A 42 -3.00 -5.17 -15.65
C ILE A 42 -2.38 -4.36 -16.79
N ARG A 43 -3.20 -3.65 -17.58
CA ARG A 43 -2.69 -2.79 -18.65
C ARG A 43 -1.83 -1.64 -18.10
N VAL A 44 -2.21 -1.03 -16.97
CA VAL A 44 -1.37 -0.04 -16.28
C VAL A 44 -0.09 -0.65 -15.73
N VAL A 45 -0.16 -1.85 -15.15
CA VAL A 45 1.03 -2.55 -14.64
C VAL A 45 2.03 -2.85 -15.76
N ARG A 46 1.56 -3.27 -16.95
CA ARG A 46 2.45 -3.49 -18.11
C ARG A 46 3.25 -2.23 -18.47
N LEU A 47 2.57 -1.08 -18.55
CA LEU A 47 3.23 0.20 -18.84
C LEU A 47 4.24 0.62 -17.75
N LEU A 48 3.97 0.31 -16.48
CA LEU A 48 4.94 0.53 -15.40
C LEU A 48 6.13 -0.42 -15.53
N ASN A 49 5.87 -1.69 -15.83
CA ASN A 49 6.91 -2.71 -15.99
C ASN A 49 7.82 -2.42 -17.18
N GLU A 50 7.32 -1.86 -18.28
CA GLU A 50 8.15 -1.38 -19.41
C GLU A 50 9.17 -0.31 -18.97
N LYS A 51 8.85 0.45 -17.92
CA LYS A 51 9.71 1.49 -17.35
C LYS A 51 10.63 0.99 -16.22
N GLY A 52 10.70 -0.32 -16.00
CA GLY A 52 11.48 -0.86 -14.88
C GLY A 52 10.77 -0.82 -13.53
N ILE A 53 9.51 -0.36 -13.46
CA ILE A 53 8.78 -0.12 -12.22
C ILE A 53 7.84 -1.29 -11.92
N ASN A 54 7.92 -1.84 -10.71
CA ASN A 54 7.02 -2.88 -10.21
C ASN A 54 5.69 -2.28 -9.74
N ALA A 55 4.69 -3.12 -9.49
CA ALA A 55 3.41 -2.68 -8.94
C ALA A 55 2.96 -3.47 -7.71
N THR A 56 1.99 -2.90 -7.01
CA THR A 56 1.12 -3.57 -6.04
C THR A 56 -0.30 -3.18 -6.40
N LEU A 57 -1.15 -4.16 -6.69
CA LEU A 57 -2.55 -3.92 -7.00
C LEU A 57 -3.37 -3.85 -5.71
N ASP A 58 -4.28 -2.90 -5.64
CA ASP A 58 -5.22 -2.74 -4.53
C ASP A 58 -6.64 -2.64 -5.11
N GLN A 59 -7.46 -3.65 -4.83
CA GLN A 59 -8.84 -3.65 -5.26
C GLN A 59 -9.68 -2.82 -4.29
N LEU A 60 -10.17 -1.68 -4.76
CA LEU A 60 -11.01 -0.78 -4.00
C LEU A 60 -12.40 -1.42 -3.76
N GLY A 61 -12.64 -1.81 -2.52
CA GLY A 61 -13.92 -2.31 -2.02
C GLY A 61 -14.60 -1.36 -1.02
N GLU A 62 -15.86 -1.65 -0.73
CA GLU A 62 -16.59 -1.05 0.40
C GLU A 62 -16.24 -1.78 1.70
N HIS A 63 -16.66 -1.20 2.84
CA HIS A 63 -16.63 -1.92 4.11
C HIS A 63 -17.58 -3.12 4.02
N THR A 64 -17.06 -4.32 4.23
CA THR A 64 -17.87 -5.54 4.21
C THR A 64 -18.68 -5.65 5.49
N THR A 65 -19.98 -5.80 5.34
CA THR A 65 -20.97 -5.85 6.43
C THR A 65 -21.58 -7.25 6.60
N THR A 66 -21.40 -8.13 5.62
CA THR A 66 -21.82 -9.54 5.70
C THR A 66 -20.70 -10.52 5.33
N PRO A 67 -20.77 -11.80 5.79
CA PRO A 67 -19.76 -12.79 5.44
C PRO A 67 -19.67 -13.02 3.92
N GLU A 68 -20.79 -12.94 3.21
CA GLU A 68 -20.84 -13.07 1.76
C GLU A 68 -20.11 -11.92 1.05
N GLU A 69 -20.20 -10.71 1.58
CA GLU A 69 -19.43 -9.56 1.06
C GLU A 69 -17.93 -9.74 1.27
N ALA A 70 -17.53 -10.21 2.46
CA ALA A 70 -16.13 -10.53 2.77
C ALA A 70 -15.58 -11.64 1.83
N ASN A 71 -16.38 -12.70 1.61
CA ASN A 71 -16.01 -13.78 0.70
C ASN A 71 -15.89 -13.29 -0.75
N ARG A 72 -16.81 -12.45 -1.24
CA ARG A 72 -16.72 -11.85 -2.57
C ARG A 72 -15.48 -10.94 -2.72
N ALA A 73 -15.12 -10.20 -1.68
CA ALA A 73 -13.90 -9.39 -1.70
C ALA A 73 -12.65 -10.27 -1.80
N ALA A 74 -12.60 -11.37 -1.04
CA ALA A 74 -11.52 -12.36 -1.13
C ALA A 74 -11.46 -13.01 -2.53
N ASP A 75 -12.60 -13.34 -3.13
CA ASP A 75 -12.68 -13.89 -4.49
C ASP A 75 -12.13 -12.90 -5.54
N GLY A 76 -12.40 -11.60 -5.37
CA GLY A 76 -11.82 -10.54 -6.21
C GLY A 76 -10.29 -10.45 -6.09
N ILE A 77 -9.75 -10.61 -4.88
CA ILE A 77 -8.31 -10.68 -4.63
C ILE A 77 -7.69 -11.91 -5.31
N LEU A 78 -8.36 -13.07 -5.22
CA LEU A 78 -7.93 -14.30 -5.90
C LEU A 78 -7.92 -14.13 -7.43
N ALA A 79 -8.97 -13.54 -8.01
CA ALA A 79 -9.02 -13.23 -9.44
C ALA A 79 -7.92 -12.25 -9.87
N THR A 80 -7.54 -11.32 -8.98
CA THR A 80 -6.42 -10.41 -9.20
C THR A 80 -5.09 -11.14 -9.25
N LEU A 81 -4.84 -12.08 -8.33
CA LEU A 81 -3.65 -12.95 -8.36
C LEU A 81 -3.60 -13.79 -9.64
N ASP A 82 -4.74 -14.36 -10.05
CA ASP A 82 -4.85 -15.15 -11.30
C ASP A 82 -4.49 -14.30 -12.52
N SER A 83 -5.01 -13.08 -12.58
CA SER A 83 -4.73 -12.14 -13.68
C SER A 83 -3.27 -11.70 -13.72
N ILE A 84 -2.64 -11.46 -12.57
CA ILE A 84 -1.20 -11.16 -12.48
C ILE A 84 -0.39 -12.34 -13.00
N GLN A 85 -0.73 -13.56 -12.59
CA GLN A 85 -0.03 -14.77 -12.99
C GLN A 85 -0.17 -15.02 -14.49
N GLN A 86 -1.38 -14.97 -15.03
CA GLN A 86 -1.66 -15.16 -16.45
C GLN A 86 -0.99 -14.10 -17.32
N ALA A 87 -0.98 -12.84 -16.88
CA ALA A 87 -0.36 -11.76 -17.63
C ALA A 87 1.16 -11.72 -17.54
N GLY A 88 1.78 -12.48 -16.62
CA GLY A 88 3.23 -12.49 -16.41
C GLY A 88 3.81 -11.16 -15.92
N VAL A 89 2.98 -10.30 -15.32
CA VAL A 89 3.41 -8.96 -14.89
C VAL A 89 4.12 -8.98 -13.53
N ARG A 90 4.96 -7.97 -13.29
CA ARG A 90 5.70 -7.73 -12.05
C ARG A 90 4.84 -6.94 -11.07
N SER A 91 3.88 -7.62 -10.48
CA SER A 91 2.99 -7.07 -9.45
C SER A 91 2.74 -8.05 -8.32
N ASN A 92 2.54 -7.51 -7.13
CA ASN A 92 1.94 -8.22 -6.00
C ASN A 92 0.58 -7.60 -5.64
N VAL A 93 -0.03 -8.00 -4.53
CA VAL A 93 -1.34 -7.48 -4.11
C VAL A 93 -1.26 -6.89 -2.71
N SER A 94 -1.93 -5.76 -2.51
CA SER A 94 -2.18 -5.13 -1.22
C SER A 94 -3.62 -5.42 -0.79
N ILE A 95 -3.82 -5.78 0.48
CA ILE A 95 -5.14 -6.09 1.03
C ILE A 95 -5.35 -5.37 2.36
N LYS A 96 -6.61 -5.14 2.73
CA LYS A 96 -7.02 -4.67 4.07
C LYS A 96 -7.83 -5.77 4.73
N LEU A 97 -7.54 -6.07 5.99
CA LEU A 97 -8.20 -7.19 6.67
C LEU A 97 -9.67 -6.87 6.96
N THR A 98 -10.03 -5.60 7.18
CA THR A 98 -11.44 -5.22 7.35
C THR A 98 -12.28 -5.51 6.10
N GLN A 99 -11.68 -5.49 4.91
CA GLN A 99 -12.36 -5.80 3.64
C GLN A 99 -12.64 -7.30 3.48
N ILE A 100 -11.95 -8.17 4.22
CA ILE A 100 -12.12 -9.63 4.11
C ILE A 100 -12.70 -10.25 5.39
N GLY A 101 -13.21 -9.42 6.31
CA GLY A 101 -14.02 -9.87 7.45
C GLY A 101 -13.53 -9.46 8.83
N MET A 102 -12.37 -8.81 9.00
CA MET A 102 -11.78 -8.57 10.34
C MET A 102 -12.69 -7.75 11.29
N GLY A 103 -13.50 -6.85 10.73
CA GLY A 103 -14.46 -6.04 11.49
C GLY A 103 -15.83 -6.70 11.68
N LEU A 104 -16.00 -7.92 11.18
CA LEU A 104 -17.27 -8.66 11.16
C LEU A 104 -17.16 -9.95 11.96
N ASP A 105 -16.29 -10.86 11.51
CA ASP A 105 -16.13 -12.20 12.05
C ASP A 105 -14.69 -12.69 11.82
N ASP A 106 -14.05 -13.12 12.90
CA ASP A 106 -12.64 -13.50 12.91
C ASP A 106 -12.40 -14.76 12.09
N ASP A 107 -13.30 -15.74 12.15
CA ASP A 107 -13.16 -17.00 11.43
C ASP A 107 -13.34 -16.80 9.93
N VAL A 108 -14.28 -15.94 9.53
CA VAL A 108 -14.44 -15.52 8.12
C VAL A 108 -13.17 -14.83 7.62
N CYS A 109 -12.62 -13.90 8.39
CA CYS A 109 -11.39 -13.19 8.02
C CYS A 109 -10.20 -14.14 7.89
N ARG A 110 -10.05 -15.08 8.83
CA ARG A 110 -8.97 -16.07 8.84
C ARG A 110 -9.07 -17.00 7.64
N ALA A 111 -10.24 -17.55 7.39
CA ALA A 111 -10.48 -18.44 6.26
C ALA A 111 -10.17 -17.72 4.94
N ASN A 112 -10.62 -16.49 4.77
CA ASN A 112 -10.34 -15.69 3.57
C ASN A 112 -8.86 -15.35 3.42
N LEU A 113 -8.20 -14.94 4.51
CA LEU A 113 -6.77 -14.66 4.48
C LEU A 113 -5.97 -15.91 4.08
N THR A 114 -6.25 -17.07 4.68
CA THR A 114 -5.59 -18.33 4.34
C THR A 114 -5.80 -18.69 2.86
N ARG A 115 -7.02 -18.62 2.33
CA ARG A 115 -7.30 -18.87 0.90
C ARG A 115 -6.46 -17.98 -0.02
N ILE A 116 -6.34 -16.70 0.32
CA ILE A 116 -5.54 -15.72 -0.44
C ILE A 116 -4.05 -16.07 -0.37
N LEU A 117 -3.54 -16.40 0.81
CA LEU A 117 -2.12 -16.73 1.00
C LEU A 117 -1.74 -18.05 0.31
N GLU A 118 -2.61 -19.07 0.32
CA GLU A 118 -2.41 -20.31 -0.44
C GLU A 118 -2.26 -20.04 -1.93
N ARG A 119 -3.10 -19.15 -2.48
CA ARG A 119 -3.01 -18.76 -3.89
C ARG A 119 -1.72 -18.00 -4.19
N ALA A 120 -1.36 -17.04 -3.33
CA ALA A 120 -0.13 -16.28 -3.49
C ALA A 120 1.10 -17.19 -3.43
N GLN A 121 1.15 -18.12 -2.47
CA GLN A 121 2.25 -19.09 -2.33
C GLN A 121 2.39 -19.97 -3.58
N ARG A 122 1.26 -20.49 -4.11
CA ARG A 122 1.24 -21.29 -5.34
C ARG A 122 1.84 -20.57 -6.54
N TYR A 123 1.61 -19.25 -6.64
CA TYR A 123 2.14 -18.43 -7.73
C TYR A 123 3.47 -17.76 -7.40
N GLN A 124 4.09 -18.12 -6.28
CA GLN A 124 5.31 -17.49 -5.77
C GLN A 124 5.18 -15.96 -5.73
N ASN A 125 3.97 -15.48 -5.41
CA ASN A 125 3.62 -14.08 -5.32
C ASN A 125 3.49 -13.65 -3.85
N PHE A 126 3.33 -12.36 -3.64
CA PHE A 126 3.37 -11.72 -2.34
C PHE A 126 2.05 -11.01 -2.02
N ILE A 127 1.67 -11.03 -0.74
CA ILE A 127 0.56 -10.25 -0.20
C ILE A 127 1.11 -9.25 0.80
N ARG A 128 0.84 -7.97 0.56
CA ARG A 128 1.01 -6.93 1.57
C ARG A 128 -0.30 -6.75 2.32
N ILE A 129 -0.30 -7.06 3.61
CA ILE A 129 -1.37 -6.63 4.49
C ILE A 129 -1.13 -5.15 4.81
N ASP A 130 -2.00 -4.28 4.31
CA ASP A 130 -2.03 -2.88 4.69
C ASP A 130 -2.48 -2.73 6.13
N ILE A 131 -1.99 -1.68 6.80
CA ILE A 131 -2.31 -1.39 8.18
C ILE A 131 -3.36 -0.28 8.26
N GLU A 132 -4.38 -0.54 9.06
CA GLU A 132 -5.55 0.34 9.22
C GLU A 132 -5.38 1.27 10.43
N ASP A 133 -6.45 1.86 10.95
CA ASP A 133 -6.39 2.71 12.15
C ASP A 133 -5.99 1.93 13.41
N SER A 134 -5.51 2.65 14.43
CA SER A 134 -4.89 2.08 15.63
C SER A 134 -5.68 0.96 16.33
N PRO A 135 -7.04 0.95 16.39
CA PRO A 135 -7.78 -0.13 17.01
C PRO A 135 -7.60 -1.50 16.34
N TRP A 136 -7.18 -1.53 15.07
CA TRP A 136 -7.00 -2.77 14.31
C TRP A 136 -5.57 -3.30 14.33
N VAL A 137 -4.60 -2.53 14.85
CA VAL A 137 -3.18 -2.86 14.72
C VAL A 137 -2.84 -4.19 15.40
N ASP A 138 -3.28 -4.37 16.66
CA ASP A 138 -3.01 -5.61 17.40
C ASP A 138 -3.60 -6.83 16.70
N LYS A 139 -4.86 -6.73 16.27
CA LYS A 139 -5.56 -7.81 15.57
C LYS A 139 -4.90 -8.14 14.23
N THR A 140 -4.43 -7.12 13.51
CA THR A 140 -3.70 -7.30 12.25
C THR A 140 -2.38 -8.04 12.46
N ILE A 141 -1.61 -7.65 13.49
CA ILE A 141 -0.35 -8.32 13.84
C ILE A 141 -0.62 -9.75 14.28
N GLN A 142 -1.64 -9.97 15.11
CA GLN A 142 -2.04 -11.29 15.56
C GLN A 142 -2.36 -12.21 14.37
N PHE A 143 -3.23 -11.77 13.45
CA PHE A 143 -3.62 -12.58 12.30
C PHE A 143 -2.42 -12.90 11.40
N TYR A 144 -1.52 -11.93 11.20
CA TYR A 144 -0.27 -12.17 10.48
C TYR A 144 0.61 -13.23 11.15
N GLN A 145 0.84 -13.12 12.47
CA GLN A 145 1.66 -14.08 13.22
C GLN A 145 1.07 -15.49 13.19
N GLU A 146 -0.26 -15.61 13.25
CA GLU A 146 -0.94 -16.89 13.12
C GLU A 146 -0.76 -17.52 11.73
N GLN A 147 -0.76 -16.72 10.65
CA GLN A 147 -0.43 -17.26 9.32
C GLN A 147 1.03 -17.72 9.24
N LEU A 148 1.97 -17.01 9.88
CA LEU A 148 3.35 -17.50 9.97
C LEU A 148 3.43 -18.83 10.74
N ALA A 149 2.71 -18.95 11.85
CA ALA A 149 2.65 -20.19 12.63
C ALA A 149 1.99 -21.35 11.85
N ALA A 150 1.07 -21.03 10.93
CA ALA A 150 0.44 -22.00 10.03
C ALA A 150 1.33 -22.44 8.85
N GLY A 151 2.55 -21.91 8.74
CA GLY A 151 3.54 -22.33 7.74
C GLY A 151 3.70 -21.39 6.54
N PHE A 152 2.99 -20.26 6.51
CA PHE A 152 3.30 -19.19 5.55
C PHE A 152 4.61 -18.49 5.96
N THR A 153 5.29 -17.90 4.98
CA THR A 153 6.60 -17.27 5.21
C THR A 153 6.58 -15.79 4.85
N PRO A 154 7.57 -15.01 5.31
CA PRO A 154 7.76 -13.64 4.85
C PRO A 154 8.01 -13.48 3.34
N HIS A 155 8.16 -14.57 2.58
CA HIS A 155 8.19 -14.54 1.12
C HIS A 155 6.78 -14.54 0.50
N THR A 156 5.76 -14.96 1.23
CA THR A 156 4.35 -14.97 0.78
C THR A 156 3.58 -13.77 1.30
N VAL A 157 3.88 -13.30 2.52
CA VAL A 157 3.11 -12.24 3.18
C VAL A 157 4.01 -11.30 3.97
N GLY A 158 3.62 -10.03 4.06
CA GLY A 158 4.23 -9.07 4.99
C GLY A 158 3.28 -7.94 5.34
N LEU A 159 3.73 -7.06 6.24
CA LEU A 159 2.88 -6.04 6.87
C LEU A 159 3.26 -4.62 6.47
N ALA A 160 2.30 -3.69 6.50
CA ALA A 160 2.61 -2.27 6.58
C ALA A 160 2.74 -1.81 8.04
N VAL A 161 3.47 -0.73 8.28
CA VAL A 161 3.64 -0.11 9.60
C VAL A 161 3.65 1.42 9.48
N GLN A 162 3.11 2.10 10.48
CA GLN A 162 2.95 3.56 10.48
C GLN A 162 3.91 4.23 11.47
N SER A 163 4.79 5.10 10.98
CA SER A 163 5.79 5.78 11.82
C SER A 163 5.19 6.78 12.81
N TYR A 164 3.93 7.20 12.62
CA TYR A 164 3.28 8.10 13.56
C TYR A 164 2.86 7.45 14.88
N LEU A 165 2.87 6.11 15.03
CA LEU A 165 2.45 5.45 16.25
C LEU A 165 3.64 5.27 17.18
N TYR A 166 3.45 5.52 18.48
CA TYR A 166 4.51 5.33 19.47
C TYR A 166 4.99 3.87 19.54
N ARG A 167 4.09 2.92 19.31
CA ARG A 167 4.36 1.47 19.34
C ARG A 167 5.19 0.93 18.17
N ALA A 168 5.27 1.69 17.06
CA ALA A 168 5.75 1.17 15.78
C ALA A 168 7.17 0.59 15.82
N GLU A 169 8.08 1.21 16.57
CA GLU A 169 9.46 0.71 16.70
C GLU A 169 9.51 -0.67 17.37
N ASN A 170 8.77 -0.85 18.45
CA ASN A 170 8.72 -2.13 19.16
C ASN A 170 8.12 -3.23 18.27
N ASP A 171 6.99 -2.96 17.61
CA ASP A 171 6.35 -3.94 16.72
C ASP A 171 7.28 -4.35 15.58
N VAL A 172 7.95 -3.38 14.93
CA VAL A 172 8.90 -3.65 13.83
C VAL A 172 10.06 -4.50 14.30
N ARG A 173 10.70 -4.13 15.42
CA ARG A 173 11.86 -4.88 15.93
C ARG A 173 11.51 -6.32 16.28
N THR A 174 10.36 -6.55 16.92
CA THR A 174 9.89 -7.90 17.24
C THR A 174 9.63 -8.73 15.99
N LEU A 175 8.87 -8.19 15.03
CA LEU A 175 8.46 -8.93 13.84
C LEU A 175 9.61 -9.12 12.82
N LEU A 176 10.64 -8.28 12.85
CA LEU A 176 11.86 -8.47 12.06
C LEU A 176 12.65 -9.72 12.46
N GLN A 177 12.53 -10.18 13.71
CA GLN A 177 13.13 -11.45 14.16
C GLN A 177 12.56 -12.65 13.39
N GLN A 178 11.34 -12.51 12.84
CA GLN A 178 10.68 -13.50 11.99
C GLN A 178 10.94 -13.26 10.50
N GLY A 179 11.80 -12.29 10.14
CA GLY A 179 12.10 -11.92 8.75
C GLY A 179 11.00 -11.14 8.05
N THR A 180 10.07 -10.55 8.81
CA THR A 180 8.92 -9.81 8.26
C THR A 180 9.38 -8.71 7.31
N LYS A 181 8.92 -8.78 6.06
CA LYS A 181 9.10 -7.69 5.11
C LYS A 181 8.12 -6.59 5.47
N PHE A 182 8.54 -5.33 5.50
CA PHE A 182 7.71 -4.21 5.93
C PHE A 182 7.53 -3.14 4.86
N ARG A 183 6.30 -2.64 4.73
CA ARG A 183 6.03 -1.34 4.09
C ARG A 183 5.99 -0.26 5.17
N LEU A 184 6.96 0.64 5.17
CA LEU A 184 6.98 1.77 6.09
C LEU A 184 6.24 2.97 5.50
N VAL A 185 5.19 3.42 6.18
CA VAL A 185 4.43 4.65 5.86
C VAL A 185 4.47 5.63 7.04
N LYS A 186 4.10 6.89 6.81
CA LYS A 186 3.90 7.84 7.93
C LYS A 186 2.66 7.51 8.76
N GLY A 187 1.57 7.18 8.08
CA GLY A 187 0.23 7.02 8.67
C GLY A 187 -0.79 7.89 7.92
N ALA A 188 -1.99 7.34 7.73
CA ALA A 188 -3.04 7.96 6.92
C ALA A 188 -4.32 8.30 7.70
N TYR A 189 -4.46 7.77 8.92
CA TYR A 189 -5.63 7.94 9.75
C TYR A 189 -5.48 9.13 10.69
N LYS A 190 -6.60 9.57 11.27
CA LYS A 190 -6.60 10.63 12.28
C LYS A 190 -6.60 9.95 13.64
N GLU A 191 -5.41 9.85 14.22
CA GLU A 191 -5.20 9.22 15.52
C GLU A 191 -5.18 10.27 16.66
N PRO A 192 -5.60 9.89 17.87
CA PRO A 192 -5.50 10.75 19.04
C PRO A 192 -4.04 10.85 19.55
N PRO A 193 -3.67 11.94 20.26
CA PRO A 193 -2.28 12.23 20.63
C PRO A 193 -1.68 11.28 21.68
N ASP A 194 -2.50 10.48 22.34
CA ASP A 194 -2.13 9.43 23.30
C ASP A 194 -1.62 8.15 22.61
N VAL A 195 -1.96 7.93 21.34
CA VAL A 195 -1.47 6.76 20.55
C VAL A 195 -0.48 7.14 19.45
N ALA A 196 -0.51 8.40 18.98
CA ALA A 196 0.29 8.85 17.86
C ALA A 196 0.97 10.22 18.08
N TYR A 197 2.15 10.39 17.49
CA TYR A 197 2.88 11.66 17.46
C TYR A 197 2.02 12.77 16.81
N PRO A 198 1.66 13.83 17.54
CA PRO A 198 0.83 14.91 17.00
C PRO A 198 1.61 15.86 16.08
N LYS A 199 2.94 15.96 16.27
CA LYS A 199 3.81 16.85 15.49
C LYS A 199 4.42 16.10 14.33
N LYS A 200 4.33 16.69 13.14
CA LYS A 200 4.96 16.16 11.91
C LYS A 200 6.47 15.89 12.07
N ALA A 201 7.18 16.73 12.82
CA ALA A 201 8.62 16.56 13.05
C ALA A 201 8.94 15.24 13.75
N ASP A 202 8.12 14.85 14.73
CA ASP A 202 8.31 13.62 15.49
C ASP A 202 7.95 12.39 14.64
N VAL A 203 6.88 12.47 13.82
CA VAL A 203 6.52 11.44 12.82
C VAL A 203 7.66 11.22 11.81
N ASP A 204 8.24 12.33 11.32
CA ASP A 204 9.33 12.34 10.36
C ASP A 204 10.61 11.76 10.96
N ALA A 205 10.92 12.10 12.22
CA ALA A 205 12.07 11.56 12.94
C ALA A 205 11.93 10.04 13.17
N ASN A 206 10.75 9.60 13.63
CA ASN A 206 10.49 8.17 13.81
C ASN A 206 10.49 7.40 12.48
N PHE A 207 10.07 8.03 11.38
CA PHE A 207 10.18 7.43 10.04
C PHE A 207 11.65 7.15 9.68
N ASP A 208 12.56 8.07 9.96
CA ASP A 208 14.00 7.90 9.71
C ASP A 208 14.62 6.84 10.63
N VAL A 209 14.22 6.78 11.91
CA VAL A 209 14.60 5.70 12.84
C VAL A 209 14.19 4.33 12.29
N LEU A 210 12.91 4.15 11.96
CA LEU A 210 12.39 2.90 11.42
C LEU A 210 13.04 2.53 10.08
N THR A 211 13.33 3.52 9.23
CA THR A 211 14.05 3.31 7.96
C THR A 211 15.41 2.68 8.21
N SER A 212 16.18 3.20 9.18
CA SER A 212 17.48 2.66 9.56
C SER A 212 17.37 1.22 10.07
N VAL A 213 16.42 0.96 10.97
CA VAL A 213 16.15 -0.37 11.52
C VAL A 213 15.83 -1.40 10.42
N LEU A 214 15.01 -1.02 9.44
CA LEU A 214 14.65 -1.90 8.33
C LEU A 214 15.82 -2.14 7.37
N ILE A 215 16.66 -1.12 7.13
CA ILE A 215 17.88 -1.26 6.32
C ILE A 215 18.89 -2.20 6.98
N ASP A 216 19.14 -2.02 8.28
CA ASP A 216 20.05 -2.87 9.06
C ASP A 216 19.59 -4.34 9.03
N ALA A 217 18.29 -4.57 9.20
CA ALA A 217 17.72 -5.91 9.08
C ALA A 217 17.85 -6.48 7.66
N SER A 218 17.66 -5.65 6.64
CA SER A 218 17.85 -6.08 5.25
C SER A 218 19.28 -6.54 4.98
N LEU A 219 20.26 -5.78 5.49
CA LEU A 219 21.68 -6.10 5.37
C LEU A 219 22.01 -7.40 6.12
N ALA A 220 21.61 -7.50 7.38
CA ALA A 220 21.88 -8.66 8.22
C ALA A 220 21.27 -9.96 7.67
N GLN A 221 20.12 -9.86 6.99
CA GLN A 221 19.40 -11.01 6.45
C GLN A 221 19.64 -11.22 4.94
N ASN A 222 20.54 -10.45 4.31
CA ASN A 222 20.76 -10.44 2.86
C ASN A 222 19.47 -10.32 2.05
N SER A 223 18.48 -9.59 2.58
CA SER A 223 17.19 -9.47 1.93
C SER A 223 17.31 -8.59 0.69
N THR A 224 16.85 -9.13 -0.43
CA THR A 224 16.74 -8.43 -1.72
C THR A 224 15.36 -8.66 -2.33
N ILE A 225 15.01 -7.84 -3.31
CA ILE A 225 13.83 -8.06 -4.15
C ILE A 225 13.99 -9.37 -4.95
N SER A 226 12.89 -10.10 -5.19
CA SER A 226 12.91 -11.29 -6.06
C SER A 226 13.24 -10.94 -7.52
N PRO A 227 13.79 -11.88 -8.31
CA PRO A 227 14.14 -11.65 -9.72
C PRO A 227 12.97 -11.16 -10.58
N ASP A 228 11.75 -11.62 -10.29
CA ASP A 228 10.52 -11.21 -10.98
C ASP A 228 9.89 -9.92 -10.42
N GLY A 229 10.50 -9.31 -9.41
CA GLY A 229 10.03 -8.08 -8.78
C GLY A 229 8.73 -8.20 -7.99
N ARG A 230 8.18 -9.41 -7.79
CA ARG A 230 6.91 -9.62 -7.08
C ARG A 230 7.08 -9.57 -5.56
N ILE A 231 8.14 -10.16 -5.03
CA ILE A 231 8.43 -10.20 -3.59
C ILE A 231 9.42 -9.07 -3.27
N PRO A 232 9.06 -8.11 -2.41
CA PRO A 232 9.93 -6.97 -2.10
C PRO A 232 11.11 -7.37 -1.20
N ALA A 233 12.09 -6.47 -1.06
CA ALA A 233 13.04 -6.53 0.05
C ALA A 233 12.34 -6.22 1.40
N ILE A 234 13.04 -6.37 2.52
CA ILE A 234 12.53 -6.04 3.85
C ILE A 234 12.09 -4.57 3.93
N PRO A 235 12.94 -3.58 3.61
CA PRO A 235 12.53 -2.18 3.60
C PRO A 235 11.83 -1.83 2.29
N ALA A 236 10.50 -1.72 2.36
CA ALA A 236 9.70 -1.00 1.38
C ALA A 236 9.36 0.39 1.92
N ILE A 237 10.16 1.39 1.56
CA ILE A 237 10.01 2.78 2.03
C ILE A 237 8.92 3.47 1.20
N ALA A 238 7.71 3.55 1.75
CA ALA A 238 6.53 4.08 1.06
C ALA A 238 6.29 5.56 1.39
N THR A 239 6.89 6.45 0.60
CA THR A 239 6.83 7.90 0.81
C THR A 239 7.04 8.68 -0.48
N HIS A 240 6.47 9.89 -0.54
CA HIS A 240 6.75 10.90 -1.58
C HIS A 240 7.57 12.08 -1.05
N ASP A 241 8.10 11.95 0.17
CA ASP A 241 8.90 12.96 0.84
C ASP A 241 10.38 12.77 0.46
N GLU A 242 10.90 13.68 -0.35
CA GLU A 242 12.28 13.62 -0.86
C GLU A 242 13.32 13.62 0.25
N LYS A 243 13.06 14.27 1.39
CA LYS A 243 14.00 14.26 2.52
C LYS A 243 14.14 12.87 3.14
N ARG A 244 13.03 12.13 3.22
CA ARG A 244 13.01 10.75 3.73
C ARG A 244 13.65 9.78 2.74
N ILE A 245 13.46 10.01 1.44
CA ILE A 245 14.11 9.22 0.38
C ILE A 245 15.63 9.47 0.40
N ALA A 246 16.06 10.72 0.48
CA ALA A 246 17.47 11.08 0.59
C ALA A 246 18.12 10.47 1.84
N TYR A 247 17.42 10.49 2.98
CA TYR A 247 17.87 9.82 4.19
C TYR A 247 18.06 8.31 3.99
N ALA A 248 17.06 7.62 3.42
CA ALA A 248 17.15 6.18 3.16
C ALA A 248 18.32 5.82 2.24
N LYS A 249 18.51 6.58 1.16
CA LYS A 249 19.65 6.40 0.23
C LYS A 249 20.98 6.58 0.95
N ALA A 250 21.15 7.71 1.67
CA ALA A 250 22.39 8.01 2.38
C ALA A 250 22.71 6.98 3.47
N TYR A 251 21.70 6.49 4.19
CA TYR A 251 21.90 5.46 5.21
C TYR A 251 22.24 4.10 4.59
N ALA A 252 21.56 3.69 3.52
CA ALA A 252 21.86 2.46 2.80
C ALA A 252 23.30 2.48 2.24
N ASP A 253 23.73 3.59 1.64
CA ASP A 253 25.09 3.76 1.15
C ASP A 253 26.11 3.70 2.31
N LYS A 254 25.81 4.34 3.44
CA LYS A 254 26.66 4.33 4.64
C LYS A 254 26.92 2.91 5.17
N VAL A 255 25.91 2.04 5.16
CA VAL A 255 26.04 0.66 5.67
C VAL A 255 26.40 -0.36 4.58
N GLY A 256 26.54 0.08 3.32
CA GLY A 256 26.89 -0.78 2.18
C GLY A 256 25.77 -1.72 1.73
N LEU A 257 24.50 -1.35 1.95
CA LEU A 257 23.37 -2.14 1.47
C LEU A 257 23.28 -2.05 -0.08
N PRO A 258 23.24 -3.17 -0.82
CA PRO A 258 23.02 -3.13 -2.25
C PRO A 258 21.65 -2.53 -2.57
N LYS A 259 21.53 -1.82 -3.70
CA LYS A 259 20.27 -1.17 -4.11
C LYS A 259 19.08 -2.13 -4.18
N THR A 260 19.30 -3.40 -4.55
CA THR A 260 18.27 -4.45 -4.59
C THR A 260 17.70 -4.81 -3.21
N GLY A 261 18.38 -4.42 -2.14
CA GLY A 261 17.91 -4.56 -0.75
C GLY A 261 17.03 -3.42 -0.25
N LEU A 262 16.82 -2.35 -1.03
CA LEU A 262 16.02 -1.19 -0.65
C LEU A 262 14.98 -0.86 -1.73
N GLU A 263 13.69 -1.03 -1.43
CA GLU A 263 12.61 -0.70 -2.37
C GLU A 263 11.92 0.62 -1.97
N PHE A 264 11.71 1.51 -2.94
CA PHE A 264 10.88 2.71 -2.76
C PHE A 264 9.47 2.46 -3.28
N GLN A 265 8.46 2.90 -2.52
CA GLN A 265 7.07 2.76 -2.94
C GLN A 265 6.32 4.08 -2.98
N MET A 266 5.50 4.25 -4.03
CA MET A 266 4.74 5.47 -4.25
C MET A 266 3.35 5.16 -4.81
N LEU A 267 2.40 6.04 -4.54
CA LEU A 267 1.06 5.95 -5.12
C LEU A 267 1.04 6.26 -6.61
N TYR A 268 0.19 5.55 -7.34
CA TYR A 268 -0.07 5.80 -8.75
C TYR A 268 -0.55 7.24 -8.98
N GLY A 269 -0.01 7.89 -10.02
CA GLY A 269 -0.36 9.27 -10.36
C GLY A 269 0.39 10.37 -9.59
N ILE A 270 1.14 10.03 -8.55
CA ILE A 270 1.82 11.00 -7.68
C ILE A 270 3.33 10.90 -7.83
N ARG A 271 3.99 12.01 -8.19
CA ARG A 271 5.45 12.11 -8.36
C ARG A 271 6.03 11.06 -9.33
N ARG A 272 5.42 10.97 -10.52
CA ARG A 272 5.88 10.05 -11.59
C ARG A 272 7.33 10.33 -12.01
N ASP A 273 7.72 11.60 -11.97
CA ASP A 273 9.10 12.07 -12.13
C ASP A 273 10.06 11.33 -11.18
N LEU A 274 9.74 11.33 -9.89
CA LEU A 274 10.57 10.71 -8.86
C LEU A 274 10.57 9.18 -8.94
N GLN A 275 9.44 8.58 -9.34
CA GLN A 275 9.35 7.14 -9.58
C GLN A 275 10.32 6.70 -10.68
N GLU A 276 10.34 7.42 -11.81
CA GLU A 276 11.22 7.13 -12.94
C GLU A 276 12.69 7.47 -12.63
N GLU A 277 12.94 8.53 -11.87
CA GLU A 277 14.29 8.90 -11.41
C GLU A 277 14.91 7.78 -10.56
N LEU A 278 14.21 7.32 -9.50
CA LEU A 278 14.70 6.25 -8.62
C LEU A 278 14.92 4.93 -9.38
N ALA A 279 14.06 4.62 -10.35
CA ALA A 279 14.23 3.44 -11.20
C ALA A 279 15.48 3.55 -12.09
N LYS A 280 15.75 4.74 -12.68
CA LYS A 280 16.97 5.00 -13.46
C LYS A 280 18.24 4.95 -12.62
N GLU A 281 18.16 5.34 -11.35
CA GLU A 281 19.25 5.17 -10.39
C GLU A 281 19.51 3.69 -10.05
N GLY A 282 18.64 2.76 -10.44
CA GLY A 282 18.78 1.33 -10.20
C GLY A 282 18.19 0.84 -8.88
N TYR A 283 17.39 1.65 -8.19
CA TYR A 283 16.60 1.16 -7.06
C TYR A 283 15.35 0.41 -7.55
N PRO A 284 14.96 -0.68 -6.88
CA PRO A 284 13.61 -1.20 -7.00
C PRO A 284 12.57 -0.13 -6.64
N VAL A 285 11.62 0.09 -7.54
CA VAL A 285 10.49 1.00 -7.34
C VAL A 285 9.20 0.22 -7.50
N ARG A 286 8.26 0.40 -6.56
CA ARG A 286 6.92 -0.20 -6.64
C ARG A 286 5.83 0.86 -6.56
N VAL A 287 4.94 0.87 -7.54
CA VAL A 287 3.79 1.78 -7.54
C VAL A 287 2.55 1.08 -6.99
N TYR A 288 1.87 1.73 -6.05
CA TYR A 288 0.57 1.31 -5.53
C TYR A 288 -0.52 1.74 -6.49
N VAL A 289 -1.14 0.75 -7.15
CA VAL A 289 -2.07 0.92 -8.25
C VAL A 289 -3.46 0.49 -7.78
N PRO A 290 -4.30 1.45 -7.34
CA PRO A 290 -5.66 1.16 -6.96
C PRO A 290 -6.54 1.00 -8.21
N PHE A 291 -7.51 0.10 -8.16
CA PHE A 291 -8.50 -0.13 -9.22
C PHE A 291 -9.81 -0.62 -8.63
N GLY A 292 -10.89 -0.58 -9.41
CA GLY A 292 -12.20 -1.06 -9.00
C GLY A 292 -13.28 0.02 -9.05
N THR A 293 -14.52 -0.40 -8.84
CA THR A 293 -15.71 0.46 -8.96
C THR A 293 -15.84 1.48 -7.82
N HIS A 294 -15.25 1.21 -6.65
CA HIS A 294 -15.32 2.08 -5.46
C HIS A 294 -14.22 3.14 -5.40
N TRP A 295 -13.91 3.75 -6.54
CA TRP A 295 -12.81 4.71 -6.69
C TRP A 295 -13.04 6.06 -6.03
N TYR A 296 -14.31 6.46 -5.83
CA TYR A 296 -14.65 7.81 -5.39
C TYR A 296 -14.13 8.15 -3.96
N PRO A 297 -14.37 7.33 -2.92
CA PRO A 297 -13.83 7.62 -1.59
C PRO A 297 -12.29 7.67 -1.56
N TYR A 298 -11.64 6.81 -2.34
CA TYR A 298 -10.18 6.84 -2.51
C TYR A 298 -9.72 8.16 -3.14
N PHE A 299 -10.32 8.54 -4.26
CA PHE A 299 -10.00 9.77 -4.99
C PHE A 299 -10.17 11.02 -4.12
N MET A 300 -11.26 11.12 -3.37
CA MET A 300 -11.51 12.26 -2.46
C MET A 300 -10.45 12.37 -1.36
N ARG A 301 -9.97 11.24 -0.81
CA ARG A 301 -8.84 11.24 0.12
C ARG A 301 -7.54 11.73 -0.53
N ARG A 302 -7.25 11.32 -1.77
CA ARG A 302 -6.06 11.81 -2.52
C ARG A 302 -6.13 13.33 -2.77
N LEU A 303 -7.31 13.89 -3.04
CA LEU A 303 -7.50 15.33 -3.18
C LEU A 303 -7.27 16.07 -1.86
N ALA A 304 -7.76 15.51 -0.74
CA ALA A 304 -7.65 16.12 0.58
C ALA A 304 -6.21 16.22 1.11
N GLU A 305 -5.31 15.35 0.63
CA GLU A 305 -3.93 15.26 1.12
C GLU A 305 -2.97 16.31 0.54
N ARG A 306 -3.23 16.85 -0.65
CA ARG A 306 -2.40 17.93 -1.22
C ARG A 306 -3.27 19.00 -1.92
N PRO A 307 -3.22 20.27 -1.48
CA PRO A 307 -3.91 21.37 -2.16
C PRO A 307 -3.58 21.52 -3.65
N ALA A 308 -2.36 21.13 -4.06
CA ALA A 308 -1.95 21.11 -5.47
C ALA A 308 -2.78 20.13 -6.33
N ASN A 309 -3.28 19.02 -5.75
CA ASN A 309 -4.17 18.09 -6.45
C ASN A 309 -5.54 18.75 -6.74
N ILE A 310 -5.94 19.73 -5.90
CA ILE A 310 -7.18 20.49 -6.04
C ILE A 310 -7.04 21.57 -7.12
N TRP A 311 -5.90 22.26 -7.19
CA TRP A 311 -5.64 23.26 -8.25
C TRP A 311 -5.69 22.65 -9.66
N PHE A 312 -5.27 21.38 -9.80
CA PHE A 312 -5.42 20.62 -11.04
C PHE A 312 -6.89 20.33 -11.39
N PHE A 313 -7.75 20.08 -10.40
CA PHE A 313 -9.19 19.90 -10.62
C PHE A 313 -9.85 21.20 -11.09
N VAL A 314 -9.55 22.30 -10.41
CA VAL A 314 -10.05 23.64 -10.76
C VAL A 314 -9.61 24.03 -12.18
N SER A 315 -8.33 23.86 -12.52
CA SER A 315 -7.80 24.23 -13.84
C SER A 315 -8.33 23.37 -15.00
N ASN A 316 -8.73 22.12 -14.76
CA ASN A 316 -9.42 21.30 -15.78
C ASN A 316 -10.92 21.57 -15.85
N PHE A 317 -11.55 22.10 -14.80
CA PHE A 317 -12.96 22.48 -14.81
C PHE A 317 -13.21 23.78 -15.60
N PHE A 318 -12.21 24.67 -15.68
CA PHE A 318 -12.29 25.94 -16.42
C PHE A 318 -11.65 25.91 -17.82
N LYS A 319 -11.00 24.82 -18.21
CA LYS A 319 -10.59 24.60 -19.60
C LYS A 319 -11.74 23.95 -20.37
N LYS A 320 -12.56 24.79 -21.01
CA LYS A 320 -13.41 24.39 -22.14
C LYS A 320 -12.53 23.94 -23.31
#